data_AF-A0A5M9HBJ4-F1
#
_entry.id   AF-A0A5M9HBJ4-F1
#
_cell.length_a   1.000
_cell.length_b   1.000
_cell.length_c   1.000
_cell.angle_alpha   90.00
_cell.angle_beta   90.00
_cell.angle_gamma   90.00
#
_symmetry.space_group_name_H-M   'P 1'
#
loop_
_entity.id
_entity.type
_entity.pdbx_description
1 polymer ?
#
loop_
_entity_poly.entity_id
_entity_poly.type
_entity_poly.pdbx_seq_one_letter_code
_entity_poly.pdbx_strand_id
1 'polypeptide(L)'
;MDAKILLPVRPHIKKYLEVQFGKQLAVSSRGYIPHLLRLMLEKHEKMDPSKVRPSQRMIDDKNFVGYPIYVGSSLRKTKGSFISEKNILAFNEDVDDHLKEEMFRFIHAHPGKIDSVVDYNIIRFRDFYDISEDELSFDALKRWYYRNRQRIDERKHAPEPFIPQLILTF
;
A
#
# COMPACT_ATOMS: atom_id res chain seq x y z
N MET A 1 20.36 -15.78 11.27
CA MET A 1 20.75 -14.64 10.41
C MET A 1 19.51 -14.20 9.67
N ASP A 2 19.06 -13.00 9.98
CA ASP A 2 17.85 -12.43 9.40
C ASP A 2 18.13 -11.91 7.99
N ALA A 3 17.12 -11.99 7.12
CA ALA A 3 17.26 -11.58 5.73
C ALA A 3 16.79 -10.13 5.58
N LYS A 4 17.69 -9.28 5.06
CA LYS A 4 17.33 -7.98 4.49
C LYS A 4 16.99 -8.19 3.02
N ILE A 5 15.77 -7.86 2.63
CA ILE A 5 15.29 -7.89 1.25
C ILE A 5 15.10 -6.44 0.82
N LEU A 6 15.50 -6.11 -0.42
CA LEU A 6 15.14 -4.83 -1.03
C LEU A 6 13.83 -5.02 -1.78
N LEU A 7 12.78 -4.37 -1.31
CA LEU A 7 11.46 -4.38 -1.92
C LEU A 7 11.40 -3.25 -2.97
N PRO A 8 11.17 -3.54 -4.26
CA PRO A 8 10.94 -2.50 -5.26
C PRO A 8 9.59 -1.82 -5.01
N VAL A 9 9.60 -0.52 -4.78
CA VAL A 9 8.38 0.28 -4.56
C VAL A 9 8.42 1.55 -5.39
N ARG A 10 7.26 2.14 -5.69
CA ARG A 10 7.19 3.47 -6.32
C ARG A 10 7.75 4.56 -5.37
N PRO A 11 8.32 5.66 -5.89
CA PRO A 11 8.95 6.68 -5.06
C PRO A 11 8.05 7.28 -3.96
N HIS A 12 6.79 7.61 -4.27
CA HIS A 12 5.85 8.15 -3.29
C HIS A 12 5.46 7.11 -2.23
N ILE A 13 5.41 5.83 -2.60
CA ILE A 13 5.15 4.73 -1.66
C ILE A 13 6.33 4.58 -0.70
N LYS A 14 7.57 4.72 -1.17
CA LYS A 14 8.73 4.74 -0.28
C LYS A 14 8.61 5.84 0.77
N LYS A 15 8.29 7.07 0.37
CA LYS A 15 8.11 8.21 1.28
C LYS A 15 7.03 7.94 2.32
N TYR A 16 5.90 7.40 1.87
CA TYR A 16 4.83 6.95 2.75
C TYR A 16 5.31 5.90 3.77
N LEU A 17 5.99 4.84 3.31
CA LEU A 17 6.52 3.79 4.18
C LEU A 17 7.57 4.32 5.17
N GLU A 18 8.39 5.29 4.76
CA GLU A 18 9.40 5.90 5.61
C GLU A 18 8.79 6.75 6.73
N VAL A 19 7.70 7.47 6.45
CA VAL A 19 6.95 8.21 7.48
C VAL A 19 6.28 7.25 8.46
N GLN A 20 5.69 6.15 7.97
CA GLN A 20 4.91 5.22 8.82
C GLN A 20 5.78 4.22 9.60
N PHE A 21 6.87 3.73 9.02
CA PHE A 21 7.68 2.63 9.58
C PHE A 21 9.16 2.97 9.74
N GLY A 22 9.60 4.16 9.30
CA GLY A 22 11.00 4.57 9.31
C GLY A 22 11.80 4.03 8.11
N LYS A 23 13.13 4.08 8.18
CA LYS A 23 14.01 3.72 7.05
C LYS A 23 13.99 2.24 6.65
N GLN A 24 13.34 1.39 7.43
CA GLN A 24 13.23 -0.04 7.17
C GLN A 24 11.97 -0.61 7.83
N LEU A 25 11.35 -1.59 7.18
CA LEU A 25 10.13 -2.22 7.70
C LEU A 25 10.39 -3.66 8.17
N ALA A 26 10.00 -3.97 9.40
CA ALA A 26 9.99 -5.34 9.89
C ALA A 26 8.68 -6.03 9.50
N VAL A 27 8.73 -7.14 8.75
CA VAL A 27 7.52 -7.88 8.32
C VAL A 27 6.76 -8.51 9.49
N SER A 28 7.41 -8.67 10.65
CA SER A 28 6.79 -9.12 11.88
C SER A 28 6.05 -8.03 12.67
N SER A 29 6.10 -6.77 12.22
CA SER A 29 5.39 -5.67 12.89
C SER A 29 3.87 -5.79 12.74
N ARG A 30 3.14 -5.05 13.57
CA ARG A 30 1.66 -4.99 13.50
C ARG A 30 1.25 -3.97 12.44
N GLY A 31 0.11 -4.22 11.81
CA GLY A 31 -0.49 -3.31 10.83
C GLY A 31 -0.86 -4.03 9.53
N TYR A 32 -1.56 -3.29 8.67
CA TYR A 32 -2.01 -3.80 7.37
C TYR A 32 -0.85 -4.14 6.43
N ILE A 33 0.09 -3.20 6.23
CA ILE A 33 1.21 -3.37 5.29
C ILE A 33 2.16 -4.52 5.67
N PRO A 34 2.61 -4.66 6.94
CA PRO A 34 3.42 -5.81 7.35
C PRO A 34 2.69 -7.14 7.15
N HIS A 35 1.37 -7.16 7.41
CA HIS A 35 0.54 -8.35 7.20
C HIS A 35 0.44 -8.71 5.72
N LEU A 36 0.21 -7.71 4.85
CA LEU A 36 0.17 -7.89 3.40
C LEU A 36 1.48 -8.51 2.88
N LEU A 37 2.63 -7.94 3.27
CA LEU A 37 3.94 -8.48 2.92
C LEU A 37 4.12 -9.93 3.40
N ARG A 38 3.65 -10.25 4.60
CA ARG A 38 3.71 -11.61 5.13
C ARG A 38 2.92 -12.61 4.29
N LEU A 39 1.82 -12.20 3.70
CA LEU A 39 1.02 -13.03 2.79
C LEU A 39 1.69 -13.21 1.42
N MET A 40 2.44 -12.20 0.97
CA MET A 40 3.14 -12.19 -0.31
C MET A 40 4.50 -12.90 -0.31
N LEU A 41 5.01 -13.29 0.88
CA LEU A 41 6.25 -14.06 1.01
C LEU A 41 6.06 -15.51 0.53
N GLU A 42 6.97 -15.92 -0.33
CA GLU A 42 7.03 -17.23 -0.95
C GLU A 42 8.37 -17.93 -0.67
N LYS A 43 8.35 -19.27 -0.68
CA LYS A 43 9.57 -20.08 -0.63
C LYS A 43 10.22 -20.07 -2.01
N HIS A 44 11.51 -19.78 -2.05
CA HIS A 44 12.25 -19.83 -3.31
C HIS A 44 12.48 -21.29 -3.72
N GLU A 45 11.94 -21.67 -4.89
CA GLU A 45 12.21 -22.97 -5.50
C GLU A 45 13.47 -22.88 -6.37
N LYS A 46 14.58 -23.43 -5.87
CA LYS A 46 15.88 -23.43 -6.57
C LYS A 46 15.88 -24.15 -7.92
N MET A 47 14.84 -24.93 -8.20
CA MET A 47 14.76 -25.80 -9.38
C MET A 47 14.36 -25.06 -10.65
N ASP A 48 13.81 -23.85 -10.55
CA ASP A 48 13.29 -23.11 -11.71
C ASP A 48 14.17 -21.89 -12.05
N PRO A 49 14.98 -21.96 -13.12
CA PRO A 49 15.81 -20.84 -13.56
C PRO A 49 15.01 -19.64 -14.10
N SER A 50 13.69 -19.75 -14.29
CA SER A 50 12.83 -18.60 -14.58
C SER A 50 12.46 -17.79 -13.32
N LYS A 51 12.58 -18.39 -12.13
CA LYS A 51 12.34 -17.76 -10.82
C LYS A 51 13.61 -17.14 -10.21
N VAL A 52 14.56 -16.72 -11.05
CA VAL A 52 15.72 -15.91 -10.64
C VAL A 52 15.20 -14.62 -9.98
N ARG A 53 15.78 -14.24 -8.83
CA ARG A 53 15.33 -13.16 -7.94
C ARG A 53 14.79 -11.94 -8.73
N PRO A 54 13.46 -11.75 -8.84
CA PRO A 54 12.86 -10.70 -9.65
C PRO A 54 13.14 -9.30 -9.09
N SER A 55 13.54 -9.22 -7.82
CA SER A 55 13.83 -7.97 -7.12
C SER A 55 14.87 -7.10 -7.83
N GLN A 56 15.85 -7.68 -8.54
CA GLN A 56 16.93 -6.87 -9.13
C GLN A 56 16.47 -6.11 -10.38
N ARG A 57 15.77 -6.80 -11.30
CA ARG A 57 15.37 -6.21 -12.60
C ARG A 57 14.41 -5.03 -12.46
N MET A 58 13.51 -5.08 -11.48
CA MET A 58 12.58 -3.98 -11.24
C MET A 58 13.26 -2.75 -10.62
N ILE A 59 14.30 -2.95 -9.80
CA ILE A 59 15.06 -1.82 -9.21
C ILE A 59 15.81 -1.04 -10.29
N ASP A 60 16.13 -1.67 -11.42
CA ASP A 60 16.79 -1.02 -12.55
C ASP A 60 15.81 -0.16 -13.40
N ASP A 61 14.50 -0.28 -13.20
CA ASP A 61 13.50 0.60 -13.80
C ASP A 61 13.42 1.92 -13.00
N LYS A 62 13.47 3.06 -13.72
CA LYS A 62 13.39 4.41 -13.15
C LYS A 62 12.13 4.64 -12.30
N ASN A 63 11.09 3.84 -12.51
CA ASN A 63 9.82 3.95 -11.79
C ASN A 63 9.83 3.30 -10.39
N PHE A 64 10.89 2.56 -10.03
CA PHE A 64 10.97 1.86 -8.76
C PHE A 64 12.23 2.24 -7.98
N VAL A 65 12.10 2.21 -6.66
CA VAL A 65 13.18 2.42 -5.70
C VAL A 65 13.19 1.27 -4.69
N GLY A 66 14.38 0.86 -4.25
CA GLY A 66 14.51 -0.18 -3.24
C GLY A 66 14.17 0.35 -1.84
N TYR A 67 13.21 -0.29 -1.16
CA TYR A 67 12.90 -0.06 0.24
C TYR A 67 13.30 -1.29 1.08
N PRO A 68 14.15 -1.15 2.12
CA PRO A 68 14.61 -2.29 2.91
C PRO A 68 13.50 -2.89 3.79
N ILE A 69 13.29 -4.19 3.65
CA ILE A 69 12.42 -4.96 4.55
C ILE A 69 13.22 -6.04 5.30
N TYR A 70 12.83 -6.28 6.55
CA TYR A 70 13.45 -7.26 7.44
C TYR A 70 12.49 -8.44 7.67
N VAL A 71 12.96 -9.65 7.34
CA VAL A 71 12.24 -10.90 7.57
C VAL A 71 12.94 -11.72 8.65
N GLY A 72 12.26 -11.89 9.78
CA GLY A 72 12.76 -12.66 10.91
C GLY A 72 12.97 -14.14 10.57
N SER A 73 13.96 -14.74 11.22
CA SER A 73 14.40 -16.13 11.00
C SER A 73 13.27 -17.18 11.00
N SER A 74 12.29 -17.07 11.90
CA SER A 74 11.14 -18.00 11.98
C SER A 74 10.18 -17.86 10.79
N LEU A 75 9.89 -16.61 10.41
CA LEU A 75 9.01 -16.33 9.28
C LEU A 75 9.64 -16.79 7.96
N ARG A 76 10.95 -16.62 7.82
CA ARG A 76 11.72 -17.10 6.68
C ARG A 76 11.63 -18.62 6.49
N LYS A 77 11.68 -19.40 7.57
CA LYS A 77 11.58 -20.87 7.49
C LYS A 77 10.20 -21.33 7.03
N THR A 78 9.16 -20.62 7.47
CA THR A 78 7.76 -21.01 7.21
C THR A 78 7.23 -20.51 5.88
N LYS A 79 7.47 -19.24 5.56
CA LYS A 79 6.94 -18.56 4.37
C LYS A 79 7.98 -18.34 3.26
N GLY A 80 9.26 -18.28 3.62
CA GLY A 80 10.34 -17.96 2.69
C GLY A 80 10.77 -16.49 2.76
N SER A 81 11.53 -16.07 1.76
CA SER A 81 12.13 -14.73 1.66
C SER A 81 12.11 -14.20 0.23
N PHE A 82 11.20 -14.73 -0.59
CA PHE A 82 11.03 -14.35 -1.99
C PHE A 82 9.68 -13.67 -2.15
N ILE A 83 9.60 -12.70 -3.04
CA ILE A 83 8.36 -12.05 -3.44
C ILE A 83 8.38 -12.03 -4.97
N SER A 84 7.34 -12.57 -5.59
CA SER A 84 7.20 -12.58 -7.05
C SER A 84 6.96 -11.16 -7.57
N GLU A 85 7.33 -10.89 -8.83
CA GLU A 85 7.08 -9.61 -9.50
C GLU A 85 5.59 -9.22 -9.48
N LYS A 86 4.71 -10.20 -9.72
CA LYS A 86 3.25 -10.03 -9.60
C LYS A 86 2.85 -9.52 -8.22
N ASN A 87 3.39 -10.11 -7.14
CA ASN A 87 3.09 -9.67 -5.78
C ASN A 87 3.71 -8.31 -5.47
N ILE A 88 4.86 -7.96 -6.05
CA ILE A 88 5.45 -6.63 -5.91
C ILE A 88 4.55 -5.57 -6.55
N LEU A 89 4.03 -5.83 -7.76
CA LEU A 89 3.09 -4.92 -8.42
C LEU A 89 1.80 -4.77 -7.62
N ALA A 90 1.19 -5.88 -7.19
CA ALA A 90 0.00 -5.86 -6.34
C ALA A 90 0.24 -5.12 -5.02
N PHE A 91 1.40 -5.32 -4.38
CA PHE A 91 1.78 -4.58 -3.17
C PHE A 91 1.80 -3.07 -3.41
N ASN A 92 2.39 -2.63 -4.52
CA ASN A 92 2.45 -1.21 -4.85
C ASN A 92 1.05 -0.64 -5.08
N GLU A 93 0.16 -1.36 -5.75
CA GLU A 93 -1.24 -0.94 -5.96
C GLU A 93 -2.02 -0.86 -4.66
N ASP A 94 -1.94 -1.90 -3.82
CA ASP A 94 -2.63 -1.97 -2.53
C ASP A 94 -2.18 -0.85 -1.58
N VAL A 95 -0.88 -0.58 -1.53
CA VAL A 95 -0.32 0.49 -0.68
C VAL A 95 -0.66 1.87 -1.22
N ASP A 96 -0.69 2.05 -2.54
CA ASP A 96 -1.12 3.30 -3.18
C ASP A 96 -2.59 3.61 -2.90
N ASP A 97 -3.47 2.60 -2.96
CA ASP A 97 -4.87 2.76 -2.58
C ASP A 97 -5.02 3.05 -1.08
N HIS A 98 -4.25 2.38 -0.23
CA HIS A 98 -4.23 2.66 1.20
C HIS A 98 -3.78 4.09 1.53
N LEU A 99 -2.74 4.59 0.83
CA LEU A 99 -2.29 5.99 0.95
C LEU A 99 -3.40 6.98 0.57
N LYS A 100 -4.14 6.71 -0.50
CA LYS A 100 -5.25 7.57 -0.93
C LYS A 100 -6.44 7.51 0.03
N GLU A 101 -6.73 6.35 0.61
CA GLU A 101 -7.70 6.25 1.71
C GLU A 101 -7.27 7.06 2.92
N GLU A 102 -5.98 7.09 3.24
CA GLU A 102 -5.46 7.93 4.31
C GLU A 102 -5.61 9.41 3.98
N MET A 103 -5.33 9.83 2.74
CA MET A 103 -5.62 11.19 2.27
C MET A 103 -7.09 11.56 2.48
N PHE A 104 -8.00 10.66 2.11
CA PHE A 104 -9.44 10.87 2.33
C PHE A 104 -9.73 11.12 3.81
N ARG A 105 -9.20 10.27 4.70
CA ARG A 105 -9.37 10.45 6.16
C ARG A 105 -8.73 11.74 6.65
N PHE A 106 -7.54 12.09 6.18
CA PHE A 106 -6.82 13.31 6.53
C PHE A 106 -7.65 14.55 6.22
N ILE A 107 -8.25 14.62 5.03
CA ILE A 107 -9.13 15.73 4.61
C ILE A 107 -10.38 15.80 5.50
N HIS A 108 -10.97 14.65 5.86
CA HIS A 108 -12.22 14.60 6.63
C HIS A 108 -12.05 14.69 8.15
N ALA A 109 -10.85 14.45 8.68
CA ALA A 109 -10.55 14.49 10.12
C ALA A 109 -10.34 15.92 10.67
N HIS A 110 -10.11 16.92 9.81
CA HIS A 110 -9.86 18.29 10.25
C HIS A 110 -11.14 18.98 10.78
N PRO A 111 -11.16 19.45 12.05
CA PRO A 111 -12.30 20.17 12.61
C PRO A 111 -12.35 21.59 12.05
N GLY A 112 -13.17 21.78 11.01
CA GLY A 112 -13.34 23.09 10.36
C GLY A 112 -13.84 22.95 8.93
N LYS A 113 -14.84 22.08 8.73
CA LYS A 113 -15.39 21.68 7.43
C LYS A 113 -15.87 22.88 6.62
N ILE A 114 -14.98 23.44 5.82
CA ILE A 114 -15.35 24.25 4.69
C ILE A 114 -14.87 23.47 3.48
N ASP A 115 -15.83 22.97 2.69
CA ASP A 115 -15.59 22.23 1.44
C ASP A 115 -14.69 23.02 0.46
N SER A 116 -14.52 24.34 0.69
CA SER A 116 -13.61 25.22 -0.05
C SER A 116 -12.11 24.95 0.19
N VAL A 117 -11.74 24.02 1.09
CA VAL A 117 -10.34 23.78 1.49
C VAL A 117 -9.83 22.39 1.03
N VAL A 118 -10.61 21.62 0.27
CA VAL A 118 -10.20 20.28 -0.20
C VAL A 118 -8.89 20.34 -0.98
N ASP A 119 -8.80 21.23 -1.97
CA ASP A 119 -7.60 21.40 -2.80
C ASP A 119 -6.37 21.72 -1.94
N TYR A 120 -6.52 22.64 -0.99
CA TYR A 120 -5.47 23.00 -0.05
C TYR A 120 -5.05 21.84 0.85
N ASN A 121 -5.99 21.00 1.30
CA ASN A 121 -5.68 19.83 2.11
C ASN A 121 -5.01 18.71 1.30
N ILE A 122 -5.32 18.57 0.02
CA ILE A 122 -4.58 17.65 -0.87
C ILE A 122 -3.13 18.11 -1.02
N ILE A 123 -2.90 19.41 -1.21
CA ILE A 123 -1.54 19.98 -1.27
C ILE A 123 -0.81 19.72 0.06
N ARG A 124 -1.43 20.06 1.20
CA ARG A 124 -0.86 19.78 2.53
C ARG A 124 -0.55 18.31 2.76
N PHE A 125 -1.40 17.40 2.28
CA PHE A 125 -1.17 15.97 2.40
C PHE A 125 0.07 15.53 1.61
N ARG A 126 0.24 16.05 0.39
CA ARG A 126 1.44 15.80 -0.41
C ARG A 126 2.69 16.37 0.25
N ASP A 127 2.62 17.61 0.76
CA ASP A 127 3.71 18.26 1.46
C ASP A 127 4.11 17.50 2.73
N PHE A 128 3.13 16.97 3.48
CA PHE A 128 3.36 16.16 4.68
C PHE A 128 4.20 14.90 4.40
N TYR A 129 3.96 14.26 3.26
CA TYR A 129 4.70 13.10 2.80
C TYR A 129 5.88 13.44 1.88
N ASP A 130 6.17 14.72 1.65
CA ASP A 130 7.19 15.20 0.70
C ASP A 130 7.00 14.63 -0.73
N ILE A 131 5.76 14.41 -1.18
CA ILE A 131 5.46 13.80 -2.49
C ILE A 131 5.46 14.86 -3.60
N SER A 132 6.36 14.69 -4.57
CA SER A 132 6.50 15.62 -5.70
C SER A 132 5.36 15.49 -6.73
N GLU A 133 5.18 16.52 -7.57
CA GLU A 133 4.10 16.54 -8.58
C GLU A 133 4.31 15.46 -9.65
N ASP A 134 5.58 15.16 -9.96
CA ASP A 134 5.96 14.16 -10.95
C ASP A 134 5.67 12.72 -10.48
N GLU A 135 5.73 12.47 -9.16
CA GLU A 135 5.45 11.16 -8.56
C GLU A 135 3.95 10.89 -8.43
N LEU A 136 3.21 11.88 -7.90
CA LEU A 136 1.77 11.78 -7.69
C LEU A 136 1.12 13.15 -7.85
N SER A 137 0.62 13.41 -9.07
CA SER A 137 0.02 14.69 -9.42
C SER A 137 -1.19 15.05 -8.55
N PHE A 138 -1.32 16.35 -8.29
CA PHE A 138 -2.48 16.92 -7.60
C PHE A 138 -3.79 16.56 -8.30
N ASP A 139 -3.81 16.66 -9.64
CA ASP A 139 -5.00 16.37 -10.45
C ASP A 139 -5.44 14.91 -10.33
N ALA A 140 -4.50 13.96 -10.26
CA ALA A 140 -4.82 12.55 -10.06
C ALA A 140 -5.47 12.30 -8.70
N LEU A 141 -4.91 12.89 -7.63
CA LEU A 141 -5.46 12.79 -6.27
C LEU A 141 -6.85 13.43 -6.17
N LYS A 142 -7.02 14.63 -6.74
CA LYS A 142 -8.29 15.34 -6.76
C LYS A 142 -9.38 14.52 -7.45
N ARG A 143 -9.09 13.98 -8.64
CA ARG A 143 -10.03 13.10 -9.37
C ARG A 143 -10.37 11.85 -8.56
N TRP A 144 -9.39 11.21 -7.95
CA TRP A 144 -9.63 10.03 -7.10
C TRP A 144 -10.51 10.38 -5.90
N TYR A 145 -10.24 11.49 -5.22
CA TYR A 145 -11.01 11.96 -4.06
C TYR A 145 -12.50 12.14 -4.39
N TYR A 146 -12.83 12.89 -5.45
CA TYR A 146 -14.23 13.14 -5.81
C TYR A 146 -14.96 11.86 -6.25
N ARG A 147 -14.28 10.96 -6.98
CA ARG A 147 -14.85 9.64 -7.32
C ARG A 147 -15.13 8.81 -6.08
N ASN A 148 -14.23 8.82 -5.10
CA ASN A 148 -14.40 8.05 -3.88
C ASN A 148 -15.52 8.63 -3.00
N ARG A 149 -15.61 9.96 -2.90
CA ARG A 149 -16.73 10.65 -2.23
C ARG A 149 -18.07 10.25 -2.84
N GLN A 150 -18.17 10.32 -4.17
CA GLN A 150 -19.38 9.90 -4.89
C GLN A 150 -19.75 8.43 -4.60
N ARG A 151 -18.78 7.51 -4.66
CA ARG A 151 -19.01 6.08 -4.33
C ARG A 151 -19.52 5.86 -2.91
N ILE A 152 -18.98 6.60 -1.94
CA ILE A 152 -19.42 6.51 -0.54
C ILE A 152 -20.85 7.04 -0.40
N ASP A 153 -21.16 8.16 -1.05
CA ASP A 153 -22.50 8.73 -1.04
C ASP A 153 -23.51 7.79 -1.73
N GLU A 154 -23.16 7.19 -2.87
CA GLU A 154 -23.99 6.17 -3.53
C GLU A 154 -24.25 4.96 -2.62
N ARG A 155 -23.22 4.42 -1.95
CA ARG A 155 -23.36 3.28 -1.01
C ARG A 155 -24.28 3.58 0.17
N LYS A 156 -24.27 4.82 0.69
CA LYS A 156 -25.15 5.22 1.80
C LYS A 156 -26.63 5.26 1.41
N HIS A 157 -26.93 5.49 0.13
CA HIS A 157 -28.30 5.63 -0.37
C HIS A 157 -28.78 4.38 -1.13
N ALA A 158 -27.91 3.39 -1.33
CA ALA A 158 -28.28 2.13 -1.98
C ALA A 158 -29.10 1.26 -1.00
N PRO A 159 -30.29 0.78 -1.40
CA PRO A 159 -31.01 -0.21 -0.61
C PRO A 159 -30.24 -1.54 -0.67
N GLU A 160 -29.65 -1.97 0.44
CA GLU A 160 -28.95 -3.26 0.50
C GLU A 160 -29.95 -4.41 0.65
N PRO A 161 -30.03 -5.36 -0.30
CA PRO A 161 -30.74 -6.60 -0.05
C PRO A 161 -29.91 -7.46 0.92
N PHE A 162 -30.34 -7.52 2.17
CA PHE A 162 -29.77 -8.46 3.13
C PHE A 162 -30.22 -9.89 2.77
N ILE A 163 -29.28 -10.71 2.29
CA ILE A 163 -29.50 -12.15 2.16
C ILE A 163 -28.95 -12.81 3.43
N PRO A 164 -29.81 -13.32 4.34
CA PRO A 164 -29.33 -14.02 5.52
C PRO A 164 -28.56 -15.28 5.09
N GLN A 165 -27.28 -15.36 5.47
CA GLN A 165 -26.41 -16.50 5.15
C GLN A 165 -26.58 -17.68 6.14
N LEU A 166 -27.20 -17.44 7.30
CA LEU A 166 -27.46 -18.43 8.32
C LEU A 166 -28.95 -18.45 8.63
N ILE A 167 -29.63 -19.50 8.17
CA ILE A 167 -30.98 -19.85 8.62
C ILE A 167 -30.80 -20.95 9.66
N LEU A 168 -31.00 -20.63 10.93
CA LEU A 168 -31.02 -21.64 11.99
C LEU A 168 -32.39 -22.32 11.95
N THR A 169 -32.44 -23.52 11.37
CA THR A 169 -33.59 -24.41 11.52
C THR A 169 -33.54 -25.06 12.90
N PHE A 170 -34.55 -24.81 13.73
CA PHE A 170 -34.78 -25.48 15.01
C PHE A 170 -35.65 -26.71 14.84
#